data_AF-A0A6P0YKG6-F1
#
_entry.id   AF-A0A6P0YKG6-F1
#
_cell.length_a   1.000
_cell.length_b   1.000
_cell.length_c   1.000
_cell.angle_alpha   90.00
_cell.angle_beta   90.00
_cell.angle_gamma   90.00
#
_symmetry.space_group_name_H-M   'P 1'
#
loop_
_entity.id
_entity.type
_entity.pdbx_description
1 polymer ?
#
loop_
_entity_poly.entity_id
_entity_poly.type
_entity_poly.pdbx_seq_one_letter_code
_entity_poly.pdbx_strand_id
1 'polypeptide(L)'
;MNIIVPNFEETNPVSLLLQFSWLSQTQLAKALGVNPSAVSRWMCGSTKPSRTIQRLAWELLQILNKWPLPFPPKIETAELDPLQLLKKFNISRDTLAEALGVSVRAIGHWINGQNKPSRKVRRLAHQLNKKWVAGTG
;
A
#
# COMPACT_ATOMS: atom_id res chain seq x y z
N MET A 1 -4.35 -36.57 9.71
CA MET A 1 -3.87 -35.21 10.05
C MET A 1 -4.96 -34.52 10.86
N ASN A 2 -4.79 -34.35 12.18
CA ASN A 2 -5.74 -33.61 13.01
C ASN A 2 -5.57 -32.11 12.72
N ILE A 3 -6.52 -31.51 12.02
CA ILE A 3 -6.60 -30.06 11.88
C ILE A 3 -7.21 -29.56 13.18
N ILE A 4 -6.37 -29.04 14.08
CA ILE A 4 -6.85 -28.28 15.24
C ILE A 4 -7.52 -27.03 14.67
N VAL A 5 -8.85 -27.05 14.59
CA VAL A 5 -9.64 -25.88 14.25
C VAL A 5 -9.56 -24.96 15.47
N PRO A 6 -9.02 -23.74 15.35
CA PRO A 6 -8.94 -22.84 16.50
C PRO A 6 -10.35 -22.54 17.01
N ASN A 7 -10.48 -22.40 18.32
CA ASN A 7 -11.73 -21.97 18.93
C ASN A 7 -11.98 -20.50 18.58
N PHE A 8 -12.73 -20.28 17.49
CA PHE A 8 -13.07 -18.94 16.99
C PHE A 8 -13.99 -18.15 17.93
N GLU A 9 -14.49 -18.77 19.01
CA GLU A 9 -15.25 -18.11 20.08
C GLU A 9 -14.34 -17.22 20.96
N GLU A 10 -13.06 -17.60 21.14
CA GLU A 10 -12.09 -16.89 21.99
C GLU A 10 -11.16 -15.96 21.20
N THR A 11 -11.04 -16.20 19.89
CA THR A 11 -10.14 -15.43 19.03
C THR A 11 -10.85 -14.18 18.55
N ASN A 12 -10.39 -13.00 18.96
CA ASN A 12 -10.90 -11.74 18.41
C ASN A 12 -10.75 -11.78 16.87
N PRO A 13 -11.85 -11.75 16.10
CA PRO A 13 -11.80 -11.93 14.65
C PRO A 13 -11.03 -10.81 13.95
N VAL A 14 -10.89 -9.65 14.61
CA VAL A 14 -10.03 -8.56 14.16
C VAL A 14 -8.55 -8.94 14.30
N SER A 15 -8.15 -9.61 15.39
CA SER A 15 -6.78 -10.07 15.59
C SER A 15 -6.33 -11.05 14.51
N LEU A 16 -7.23 -11.90 13.99
CA LEU A 16 -6.96 -12.78 12.87
C LEU A 16 -6.71 -12.00 11.56
N LEU A 17 -7.46 -10.90 11.34
CA LEU A 17 -7.26 -10.04 10.17
C LEU A 17 -6.03 -9.14 10.30
N LEU A 18 -5.62 -8.77 11.52
CA LEU A 18 -4.39 -8.03 11.79
C LEU A 18 -3.13 -8.84 11.45
N GLN A 19 -3.23 -10.18 11.47
CA GLN A 19 -2.20 -11.03 10.91
C GLN A 19 -2.00 -10.81 9.41
N PHE A 20 -2.86 -10.08 8.70
CA PHE A 20 -2.64 -9.70 7.30
C PHE A 20 -2.24 -8.23 7.15
N SER A 21 -1.62 -7.63 8.17
CA SER A 21 -1.22 -6.21 8.16
C SER A 21 -0.27 -5.82 7.00
N TRP A 22 0.39 -6.80 6.36
CA TRP A 22 1.19 -6.60 5.15
C TRP A 22 0.37 -6.50 3.85
N LEU A 23 -0.91 -6.87 3.86
CA LEU A 23 -1.83 -6.71 2.73
C LEU A 23 -2.61 -5.41 2.85
N SER A 24 -2.80 -4.73 1.72
CA SER A 24 -3.83 -3.69 1.65
C SER A 24 -5.23 -4.29 1.85
N GLN A 25 -6.18 -3.50 2.35
CA GLN A 25 -7.57 -3.91 2.51
C GLN A 25 -8.16 -4.49 1.21
N THR A 26 -7.81 -3.94 0.05
CA THR A 26 -8.24 -4.45 -1.27
C THR A 26 -7.64 -5.81 -1.61
N GLN A 27 -6.36 -6.04 -1.27
CA GLN A 27 -5.72 -7.34 -1.50
C GLN A 27 -6.29 -8.41 -0.57
N LEU A 28 -6.49 -8.07 0.70
CA LEU A 28 -7.13 -8.96 1.67
C LEU A 28 -8.57 -9.30 1.26
N ALA A 29 -9.33 -8.30 0.79
CA ALA A 29 -10.68 -8.49 0.29
C ALA A 29 -10.71 -9.41 -0.93
N LYS A 30 -9.78 -9.24 -1.88
CA LYS A 30 -9.64 -10.11 -3.05
C LYS A 30 -9.28 -11.55 -2.64
N ALA A 31 -8.37 -11.72 -1.67
CA ALA A 31 -7.98 -13.03 -1.18
C ALA A 31 -9.14 -13.75 -0.46
N LEU A 32 -9.99 -13.01 0.24
CA LEU A 32 -11.16 -13.53 0.97
C LEU A 32 -12.43 -13.61 0.10
N GLY A 33 -12.40 -13.13 -1.14
CA GLY A 33 -13.57 -13.09 -2.02
C GLY A 33 -14.69 -12.14 -1.56
N VAL A 34 -14.33 -11.05 -0.87
CA VAL A 34 -15.28 -10.08 -0.30
C VAL A 34 -15.08 -8.66 -0.81
N ASN A 35 -16.03 -7.77 -0.51
CA ASN A 35 -15.90 -6.36 -0.83
C ASN A 35 -14.88 -5.67 0.11
N PRO A 36 -13.98 -4.80 -0.37
CA PRO A 36 -13.05 -4.04 0.46
C PRO A 36 -13.71 -3.24 1.60
N SER A 37 -14.93 -2.75 1.40
CA SER A 37 -15.69 -2.05 2.44
C SER A 37 -16.07 -2.97 3.61
N ALA A 38 -16.25 -4.28 3.37
CA ALA A 38 -16.49 -5.24 4.44
C ALA A 38 -15.24 -5.39 5.32
N VAL A 39 -14.07 -5.51 4.70
CA VAL A 39 -12.77 -5.56 5.41
C VAL A 39 -12.54 -4.31 6.23
N SER A 40 -12.80 -3.12 5.67
CA SER A 40 -12.70 -1.85 6.40
C SER A 40 -13.61 -1.81 7.62
N ARG A 41 -14.87 -2.23 7.50
CA ARG A 41 -15.81 -2.29 8.64
C ARG A 41 -15.38 -3.28 9.71
N TRP A 42 -14.73 -4.39 9.35
CA TRP A 42 -14.18 -5.34 10.31
C TRP A 42 -12.98 -4.76 11.06
N MET A 43 -12.05 -4.14 10.34
CA MET A 43 -10.86 -3.53 10.93
C MET A 43 -11.19 -2.37 11.88
N CYS A 44 -12.24 -1.61 11.58
CA CYS A 44 -12.75 -0.54 12.44
C CYS A 44 -13.66 -1.05 13.57
N GLY A 45 -13.88 -2.36 13.69
CA GLY A 45 -14.74 -2.96 14.71
C GLY A 45 -16.24 -2.70 14.53
N SER A 46 -16.65 -2.08 13.43
CA SER A 46 -18.06 -1.75 13.16
C SER A 46 -18.92 -2.99 12.91
N THR A 47 -18.33 -4.05 12.35
CA THR A 47 -19.01 -5.34 12.12
C THR A 47 -18.02 -6.50 12.34
N LYS A 48 -18.51 -7.72 12.49
CA LYS A 48 -17.67 -8.92 12.61
C LYS A 48 -17.72 -9.76 11.32
N PRO A 49 -16.60 -10.35 10.86
CA PRO A 49 -16.62 -11.29 9.75
C PRO A 49 -17.38 -12.56 10.13
N SER A 50 -18.08 -13.16 9.16
CA SER A 50 -18.78 -14.43 9.38
C SER A 50 -17.80 -15.57 9.67
N ARG A 51 -18.29 -16.66 10.27
CA ARG A 51 -17.48 -17.85 10.59
C ARG A 51 -16.82 -18.45 9.35
N THR A 52 -17.49 -18.40 8.19
CA THR A 52 -16.93 -18.83 6.90
C THR A 52 -15.72 -17.99 6.50
N ILE A 53 -15.80 -16.66 6.64
CA ILE A 53 -14.68 -15.77 6.33
C ILE A 53 -13.53 -15.95 7.32
N GLN A 54 -13.83 -16.14 8.60
CA GLN A 54 -12.79 -16.42 9.61
C GLN A 54 -12.05 -17.74 9.30
N ARG A 55 -12.78 -18.77 8.89
CA ARG A 55 -12.18 -20.04 8.45
C ARG A 55 -11.31 -19.87 7.20
N LEU A 56 -11.78 -19.14 6.19
CA LEU A 56 -10.99 -18.83 5.00
C LEU A 56 -9.72 -18.04 5.32
N ALA A 57 -9.82 -17.03 6.20
CA ALA A 57 -8.67 -16.26 6.66
C ALA A 57 -7.65 -17.16 7.39
N TRP A 58 -8.11 -18.08 8.22
CA TRP A 58 -7.25 -19.07 8.88
C TRP A 58 -6.57 -20.01 7.87
N GLU A 59 -7.32 -20.58 6.93
CA GLU A 59 -6.78 -21.46 5.90
C GLU A 59 -5.72 -20.74 5.04
N LEU A 60 -5.96 -19.48 4.68
CA LEU A 60 -4.97 -18.63 4.00
C LEU A 60 -3.70 -18.43 4.82
N LEU A 61 -3.80 -18.16 6.13
CA LEU A 61 -2.62 -18.05 6.99
C LEU A 61 -1.82 -19.35 7.04
N GLN A 62 -2.49 -20.50 7.10
CA GLN A 62 -1.82 -21.80 7.12
C GLN A 62 -1.10 -22.11 5.79
N ILE A 63 -1.68 -21.69 4.66
CA ILE A 63 -1.04 -21.81 3.34
C ILE A 63 0.18 -20.89 3.26
N LEU A 64 0.04 -19.63 3.70
CA LEU A 64 1.12 -18.65 3.68
C LEU A 64 2.28 -19.04 4.62
N ASN A 65 1.99 -19.56 5.81
CA ASN A 65 3.02 -20.00 6.77
C ASN A 65 3.79 -21.25 6.30
N LYS A 66 3.21 -22.07 5.42
CA LYS A 66 3.87 -23.25 4.84
C LYS A 66 4.70 -22.95 3.60
N TRP A 67 4.57 -21.75 3.04
CA TRP A 67 5.31 -21.34 1.86
C TRP A 67 6.39 -20.33 2.30
N PRO A 68 7.69 -20.60 2.04
CA PRO A 68 8.70 -19.54 2.12
C PRO A 68 8.48 -18.66 0.89
N LEU A 69 7.41 -17.85 0.90
CA LEU A 69 7.27 -16.86 -0.15
C LEU A 69 8.44 -15.91 0.08
N PRO A 70 9.26 -15.60 -0.94
CA PRO A 70 9.93 -14.32 -0.91
C PRO A 70 8.77 -13.34 -0.81
N PHE A 71 8.56 -12.80 0.39
CA PHE A 71 7.69 -11.66 0.58
C PHE A 71 8.01 -10.75 -0.61
N PRO A 72 7.04 -10.35 -1.46
CA PRO A 72 7.32 -9.23 -2.32
C PRO A 72 7.83 -8.18 -1.33
N PRO A 73 9.12 -7.78 -1.41
CA PRO A 73 9.66 -6.84 -0.46
C PRO A 73 8.63 -5.75 -0.42
N LYS A 74 8.18 -5.39 0.79
CA LYS A 74 7.30 -4.24 1.02
C LYS A 74 7.78 -3.25 0.00
N ILE A 75 7.00 -2.99 -1.05
CA ILE A 75 7.46 -2.07 -2.09
C ILE A 75 7.28 -0.74 -1.35
N GLU A 76 8.23 -0.42 -0.46
CA GLU A 76 8.99 0.80 -0.52
C GLU A 76 9.31 0.97 -2.00
N THR A 77 8.29 1.38 -2.76
CA THR A 77 8.50 2.39 -3.75
C THR A 77 9.15 3.42 -2.88
N ALA A 78 10.48 3.51 -2.96
CA ALA A 78 11.20 4.70 -2.58
C ALA A 78 10.47 5.77 -3.38
N GLU A 79 9.41 6.31 -2.74
CA GLU A 79 8.46 7.21 -3.33
C GLU A 79 9.28 8.45 -3.43
N LEU A 80 9.90 8.60 -4.59
CA LEU A 80 10.85 9.65 -4.83
C LEU A 80 10.07 10.95 -4.61
N ASP A 81 10.46 11.65 -3.56
CA ASP A 81 9.89 12.95 -3.28
C ASP A 81 10.19 13.84 -4.49
N PRO A 82 9.18 14.45 -5.15
CA PRO A 82 9.38 15.42 -6.22
C PRO A 82 10.46 16.46 -5.88
N LEU A 83 10.64 16.80 -4.60
CA LEU A 83 11.69 17.72 -4.16
C LEU A 83 13.11 17.19 -4.37
N GLN A 84 13.31 15.87 -4.33
CA GLN A 84 14.59 15.25 -4.66
C GLN A 84 14.92 15.37 -6.14
N LEU A 85 13.92 15.46 -7.04
CA LEU A 85 14.14 15.70 -8.46
C LEU A 85 14.70 17.09 -8.74
N LEU A 86 14.17 18.12 -8.05
CA LEU A 86 14.68 19.50 -8.17
C LEU A 86 16.18 19.55 -7.90
N LYS A 87 16.61 18.91 -6.80
CA LYS A 87 18.03 18.87 -6.40
C LYS A 87 18.86 17.99 -7.34
N LYS A 88 18.35 16.81 -7.70
CA LYS A 88 19.10 15.81 -8.46
C LYS A 88 19.36 16.25 -9.90
N PHE A 89 18.37 16.86 -10.56
CA PHE A 89 18.48 17.27 -11.96
C PHE A 89 18.75 18.77 -12.12
N ASN A 90 18.89 19.52 -11.02
CA ASN A 90 19.09 20.97 -11.01
C ASN A 90 18.08 21.73 -11.89
N ILE A 91 16.82 21.29 -11.87
CA ILE A 91 15.74 21.85 -12.70
C ILE A 91 14.92 22.87 -11.92
N SER A 92 14.28 23.79 -12.67
CA SER A 92 13.38 24.78 -12.10
C SER A 92 12.06 24.14 -11.60
N ARG A 93 11.35 24.87 -10.73
CA ARG A 93 10.03 24.47 -10.26
C ARG A 93 9.02 24.40 -11.42
N ASP A 94 9.14 25.30 -12.39
CA ASP A 94 8.26 25.35 -13.56
C ASP A 94 8.44 24.11 -14.44
N THR A 95 9.70 23.73 -14.70
CA THR A 95 10.03 22.52 -15.46
C THR A 95 9.52 21.25 -14.76
N LEU A 96 9.64 21.18 -13.44
CA LEU A 96 9.10 20.04 -12.69
C LEU A 96 7.57 20.03 -12.66
N ALA A 97 6.93 21.20 -12.58
CA ALA A 97 5.47 21.35 -12.59
C ALA A 97 4.88 20.87 -13.91
N GLU A 98 5.47 21.30 -15.02
CA GLU A 98 5.11 20.86 -16.36
C GLU A 98 5.29 19.35 -16.52
N ALA A 99 6.45 18.82 -16.13
CA ALA A 99 6.74 17.39 -16.25
C ALA A 99 5.77 16.51 -15.43
N LEU A 100 5.32 16.98 -14.26
CA LEU A 100 4.38 16.27 -13.39
C LEU A 100 2.90 16.56 -13.71
N GLY A 101 2.61 17.52 -14.60
CA GLY A 101 1.25 17.98 -14.89
C GLY A 101 0.56 18.59 -13.67
N VAL A 102 1.30 19.33 -12.84
CA VAL A 102 0.79 20.00 -11.63
C VAL A 102 1.08 21.49 -11.68
N SER A 103 0.37 22.30 -10.89
CA SER A 103 0.68 23.72 -10.79
C SER A 103 2.00 23.97 -10.05
N VAL A 104 2.72 25.02 -10.45
CA VAL A 104 3.94 25.53 -9.76
C VAL A 104 3.65 25.84 -8.29
N ARG A 105 2.43 26.33 -8.01
CA ARG A 105 1.94 26.60 -6.66
C ARG A 105 1.89 25.34 -5.80
N ALA A 106 1.46 24.20 -6.37
CA ALA A 106 1.46 22.92 -5.65
C ALA A 106 2.88 22.49 -5.24
N ILE A 107 3.88 22.72 -6.11
CA ILE A 107 5.28 22.48 -5.77
C ILE A 107 5.74 23.40 -4.64
N GLY A 108 5.35 24.69 -4.68
CA GLY A 108 5.62 25.63 -3.59
C GLY A 108 5.04 25.17 -2.25
N HIS A 109 3.82 24.63 -2.24
CA HIS A 109 3.21 24.08 -1.04
C HIS A 109 3.97 22.84 -0.51
N TRP A 110 4.53 21.99 -1.38
CA TRP A 110 5.37 20.86 -0.97
C TRP A 110 6.70 21.32 -0.38
N ILE A 111 7.37 22.29 -1.01
CA ILE A 111 8.64 22.86 -0.55
C ILE A 111 8.46 23.47 0.85
N ASN A 112 7.38 24.20 1.06
CA ASN A 112 7.09 24.86 2.33
C ASN A 112 6.44 23.92 3.36
N GLY A 113 6.31 22.63 3.07
CA GLY A 113 5.74 21.63 3.97
C GLY A 113 4.24 21.79 4.26
N GLN A 114 3.53 22.65 3.52
CA GLN A 114 2.11 22.94 3.74
C GLN A 114 1.20 21.77 3.33
N ASN A 115 1.63 20.97 2.36
CA ASN A 115 0.98 19.71 2.01
C ASN A 115 1.99 18.70 1.46
N LYS A 116 1.58 17.44 1.33
CA LYS A 116 2.41 16.36 0.77
C LYS A 116 1.92 15.97 -0.62
N PRO A 117 2.82 15.64 -1.56
CA PRO A 117 2.43 15.17 -2.87
C PRO A 117 1.61 13.88 -2.76
N SER A 118 0.59 13.75 -3.58
CA SER A 118 -0.25 12.53 -3.60
C SER A 118 0.55 11.33 -4.10
N ARG A 119 0.05 10.12 -3.81
CA ARG A 119 0.67 8.86 -4.27
C ARG A 119 0.80 8.80 -5.81
N LYS A 120 -0.18 9.37 -6.53
CA LYS A 120 -0.14 9.47 -8.00
C LYS A 120 1.04 10.33 -8.47
N VAL A 121 1.24 11.49 -7.84
CA VAL A 121 2.35 12.41 -8.15
C VAL A 121 3.70 11.76 -7.85
N ARG A 122 3.84 11.10 -6.70
CA ARG A 122 5.09 10.38 -6.34
C ARG A 122 5.43 9.28 -7.33
N ARG A 123 4.43 8.55 -7.84
CA ARG A 123 4.62 7.57 -8.92
C ARG A 123 5.10 8.20 -10.22
N LEU A 124 4.52 9.34 -10.61
CA LEU A 124 4.94 10.09 -11.80
C LEU A 124 6.38 10.61 -11.65
N ALA A 125 6.73 11.14 -10.48
CA ALA A 125 8.10 11.56 -10.16
C ALA A 125 9.10 10.40 -10.29
N HIS A 126 8.73 9.21 -9.82
CA HIS A 126 9.56 8.02 -9.97
C HIS A 126 9.74 7.60 -11.45
N GLN A 127 8.68 7.69 -12.26
CA GLN A 127 8.75 7.41 -13.70
C GLN A 127 9.62 8.42 -14.44
N LEU A 128 9.49 9.72 -14.11
CA LEU A 128 10.32 10.79 -14.67
C LEU A 128 11.80 10.58 -14.34
N ASN A 129 12.13 10.24 -13.09
CA ASN A 129 13.50 9.92 -12.68
C ASN A 129 14.10 8.81 -13.55
N LYS A 130 13.34 7.73 -13.81
CA LYS A 130 13.81 6.63 -14.66
C LYS A 130 14.04 7.09 -16.11
N LYS A 131 13.12 7.88 -16.66
CA LYS A 131 13.24 8.39 -18.04
C LYS A 131 14.44 9.32 -18.20
N TRP A 132 14.64 10.27 -17.28
CA TRP A 132 15.76 11.20 -17.38
C TRP A 132 17.10 10.54 -17.15
N VAL A 133 17.22 9.60 -16.19
CA VAL A 133 18.45 8.82 -16.02
C VAL A 133 18.77 7.99 -17.26
N ALA A 134 17.77 7.39 -17.91
CA ALA A 134 17.96 6.59 -19.12
C ALA A 134 18.27 7.42 -20.38
N GLY A 135 17.92 8.71 -20.40
CA GLY A 135 18.16 9.61 -21.53
C GLY A 135 19.45 10.44 -21.43
N THR A 136 20.16 10.38 -20.29
CA THR A 136 21.46 11.05 -20.09
C THR A 136 22.67 10.11 -20.24
N GLY A 137 22.49 8.93 -20.84
CA GLY A 137 23.53 7.94 -21.12
C GLY A 137 23.89 7.87 -22.60
#